data_AF-A0A3D1B450-F1
#
_entry.id   AF-A0A3D1B450-F1
#
_cell.length_a   1.000
_cell.length_b   1.000
_cell.length_c   1.000
_cell.angle_alpha   90.00
_cell.angle_beta   90.00
_cell.angle_gamma   90.00
#
_symmetry.space_group_name_H-M   'P 1'
#
loop_
_entity.id
_entity.type
_entity.pdbx_description
1 polymer ?
#
loop_
_entity_poly.entity_id
_entity_poly.type
_entity_poly.pdbx_seq_one_letter_code
_entity_poly.pdbx_strand_id
1 'polypeptide(L)' 'WRDDTPLREALARPRLERAIGVIYRPATERQSHYFQAILPEQFDALLWFEQTNAVQPIGPQQIDDQSVPDTYPFGE' A
#
# COMPACT_ATOMS: atom_id res chain seq x y z
N TRP A 1 7.08 17.73 6.40
CA TRP A 1 7.83 17.57 7.67
C TRP A 1 9.33 17.78 7.54
N ARG A 2 9.92 17.98 6.34
CA ARG A 2 11.37 18.17 6.21
C ARG A 2 11.86 19.44 6.92
N ASP A 3 11.06 20.51 6.87
CA ASP A 3 11.40 21.80 7.47
C ASP A 3 10.60 22.12 8.76
N ASP A 4 9.89 21.12 9.31
CA ASP A 4 9.04 21.25 10.50
C ASP A 4 9.42 20.14 11.51
N THR A 5 10.29 20.50 12.46
CA THR A 5 10.82 19.58 13.47
C THR A 5 9.73 19.00 14.38
N PRO A 6 8.81 19.79 14.96
CA PRO A 6 7.70 19.25 15.75
C PRO A 6 6.85 18.23 14.98
N LEU A 7 6.53 18.51 13.71
CA LEU A 7 5.78 17.58 12.87
C LEU A 7 6.59 16.30 12.59
N ARG A 8 7.89 16.42 12.30
CA ARG A 8 8.77 15.27 12.06
C ARG A 8 8.83 14.36 13.29
N GLU A 9 8.98 14.92 14.49
CA GLU A 9 9.00 14.17 15.75
C GLU A 9 7.67 13.46 16.03
N ALA A 10 6.53 14.13 15.79
CA ALA A 10 5.22 13.53 15.95
C ALA A 10 5.00 12.33 14.99
N LEU A 11 5.55 12.42 13.77
CA LEU A 11 5.47 11.37 12.75
C LEU A 11 6.52 10.26 12.95
N ALA A 12 7.62 10.52 13.67
CA ALA A 12 8.71 9.56 13.89
C ALA A 12 8.36 8.38 14.82
N ARG A 13 7.21 8.40 15.49
CA ARG A 13 6.76 7.24 16.29
C ARG A 13 6.56 6.01 15.38
N PRO A 14 7.17 4.86 15.69
CA PRO A 14 6.92 3.63 14.94
C PRO A 14 5.43 3.26 14.96
N ARG A 15 4.88 2.94 13.80
CA ARG A 15 3.50 2.50 13.61
C ARG A 15 3.47 1.22 12.79
N LEU A 16 2.38 0.47 12.88
CA LEU A 16 2.17 -0.68 12.01
C LEU A 16 1.56 -0.18 10.69
N GLU A 17 2.32 -0.32 9.61
CA GLU A 17 1.91 -0.06 8.23
C GLU A 17 1.29 -1.32 7.65
N ARG A 18 0.23 -1.18 6.85
CA ARG A 18 -0.33 -2.26 6.02
C ARG A 18 -0.03 -1.96 4.56
N ALA A 19 0.81 -2.76 3.93
CA ALA A 19 1.07 -2.65 2.50
C ALA A 19 0.09 -3.55 1.72
N ILE A 20 -0.69 -2.95 0.82
CA ILE A 20 -1.59 -3.69 -0.09
C ILE A 20 -0.87 -3.77 -1.44
N GLY A 21 -0.30 -4.93 -1.75
CA GLY A 21 0.46 -5.19 -2.97
C GLY A 21 -0.26 -6.15 -3.93
N VAL A 22 0.48 -6.66 -4.91
CA VAL A 22 -0.02 -7.55 -5.98
C VAL A 22 -0.52 -8.89 -5.43
N ILE A 23 0.18 -9.46 -4.44
CA ILE A 23 -0.18 -10.75 -3.84
C ILE A 23 -0.93 -10.49 -2.53
N TYR A 24 -2.21 -10.84 -2.47
CA TYR A 24 -3.00 -10.78 -1.25
C TYR A 24 -3.19 -12.19 -0.66
N ARG A 25 -2.69 -12.41 0.56
CA ARG A 25 -2.81 -13.69 1.30
C ARG A 25 -3.63 -13.46 2.57
N PRO A 26 -4.97 -13.58 2.51
CA PRO A 26 -5.83 -13.21 3.63
C PRO A 26 -5.55 -14.03 4.90
N ALA A 27 -5.23 -15.31 4.76
CA ALA A 27 -4.95 -16.19 5.90
C ALA A 27 -3.72 -15.77 6.72
N THR A 28 -2.77 -15.04 6.12
CA THR A 28 -1.53 -14.60 6.76
C THR A 28 -1.38 -13.08 6.74
N GLU A 29 -2.47 -12.32 6.53
CA GLU A 29 -2.41 -10.86 6.26
C GLU A 29 -1.58 -10.10 7.31
N ARG A 30 -1.82 -10.35 8.60
CA ARG A 30 -1.07 -9.67 9.68
C ARG A 30 0.43 -9.97 9.64
N GLN A 31 0.85 -11.12 9.15
CA GLN A 31 2.25 -11.53 9.09
C GLN A 31 2.90 -11.13 7.76
N SER A 32 2.15 -11.17 6.67
CA SER A 32 2.67 -10.98 5.31
C SER A 32 2.55 -9.54 4.81
N HIS A 33 1.63 -8.73 5.36
CA HIS A 33 1.29 -7.41 4.82
C HIS A 33 1.44 -6.27 5.82
N TYR A 34 1.74 -6.56 7.09
CA TYR A 34 1.98 -5.54 8.09
C TYR A 34 3.46 -5.43 8.47
N PHE A 35 3.96 -4.19 8.50
CA PHE A 35 5.36 -3.87 8.76
C PHE A 35 5.48 -2.73 9.76
N GLN A 36 6.62 -2.62 10.44
CA GLN A 36 6.90 -1.45 11.26
C GLN A 36 7.37 -0.30 10.37
N ALA A 37 6.73 0.85 10.53
CA ALA A 37 6.94 2.03 9.72
C ALA A 37 7.31 3.23 10.57
N ILE A 38 8.33 3.97 10.11
CA ILE A 38 8.67 5.30 10.60
C ILE A 38 8.42 6.25 9.41
N LEU A 39 7.25 6.89 9.42
CA LEU A 39 6.73 7.66 8.30
C LEU A 39 7.74 8.66 7.69
N PRO A 40 8.47 9.48 8.48
CA PRO A 40 9.40 10.45 7.91
C PRO A 40 10.73 9.87 7.41
N GLU A 41 10.98 8.57 7.63
CA GLU A 41 12.16 7.85 7.13
C GLU A 41 11.86 7.09 5.83
N GLN A 42 10.61 6.65 5.63
CA GLN A 42 10.21 5.88 4.44
C GLN A 42 9.67 6.74 3.30
N PHE A 43 9.02 7.86 3.60
CA PHE A 43 8.31 8.66 2.60
C PHE A 43 8.82 10.10 2.56
N ASP A 44 8.57 10.77 1.45
CA ASP A 44 8.85 12.21 1.30
C ASP A 44 7.61 13.07 1.59
N ALA A 45 6.43 12.49 1.38
CA ALA A 45 5.13 13.10 1.59
C ALA A 45 4.09 12.03 1.96
N LEU A 46 3.00 12.45 2.61
CA LEU A 46 1.87 11.60 2.95
C LEU A 46 0.58 12.29 2.48
N LEU A 47 -0.25 11.55 1.75
CA LEU A 47 -1.61 11.94 1.43
C LEU A 47 -2.54 11.06 2.27
N TRP A 48 -3.39 11.68 3.08
CA TRP A 48 -4.32 10.97 3.94
C TRP A 48 -5.74 11.06 3.38
N PHE A 49 -6.35 9.89 3.19
CA PHE A 49 -7.75 9.74 2.81
C PHE A 49 -8.44 8.96 3.92
N GLU A 50 -9.44 9.56 4.56
CA GLU A 50 -10.22 8.87 5.60
C GLU A 50 -11.01 7.70 5.03
N GLN A 51 -11.56 7.90 3.83
CA GLN A 51 -12.43 6.95 3.15
C GLN A 51 -11.94 6.75 1.72
N THR A 52 -11.90 5.50 1.29
CA THR A 52 -11.58 5.09 -0.07
C THR A 52 -12.65 4.14 -0.56
N ASN A 53 -12.80 4.06 -1.88
CA ASN A 53 -13.70 3.11 -2.55
C ASN A 53 -12.90 2.24 -3.50
N ALA A 54 -13.46 1.09 -3.88
CA ALA A 54 -12.85 0.23 -4.88
C ALA A 54 -12.67 0.99 -6.22
N VAL A 55 -11.51 0.78 -6.85
CA VAL A 55 -11.24 1.34 -8.18
C VAL A 55 -12.20 0.75 -9.21
N GLN A 56 -12.60 1.55 -10.18
CA GLN A 56 -13.36 1.09 -11.34
C GLN A 56 -12.38 0.69 -12.45
N PRO A 57 -12.40 -0.57 -12.94
CA PRO A 57 -11.55 -0.96 -14.05
C PRO A 57 -11.78 -0.07 -15.27
N ILE A 58 -10.69 0.37 -15.90
CA ILE A 58 -10.74 1.09 -17.17
C ILE A 58 -10.48 0.06 -18.27
N GLY A 59 -11.48 -0.21 -19.12
CA GLY A 59 -11.35 -1.16 -20.23
C GLY A 59 -12.43 -2.24 -20.25
N PRO A 60 -12.28 -3.27 -21.11
CA PRO A 60 -13.26 -4.34 -21.23
C PRO A 60 -13.38 -5.13 -19.92
N GLN A 61 -14.62 -5.26 -19.45
CA GLN A 61 -14.95 -5.99 -18.21
C GLN A 61 -15.00 -7.51 -18.42
N GLN A 62 -15.09 -7.96 -19.68
CA GLN A 62 -14.87 -9.35 -20.05
C GLN A 62 -13.37 -9.59 -20.17
N ILE A 63 -12.79 -9.96 -19.04
CA ILE A 63 -11.51 -10.64 -19.00
C ILE A 63 -11.78 -12.02 -19.59
N ASP A 64 -11.11 -12.38 -20.68
CA ASP A 64 -11.16 -13.75 -21.20
C ASP A 64 -10.69 -14.68 -20.08
N ASP A 65 -11.48 -15.71 -19.73
CA ASP A 65 -11.11 -16.69 -18.71
C ASP A 65 -9.78 -17.42 -19.07
N GLN A 66 -9.33 -17.34 -20.32
CA GLN A 66 -8.02 -17.83 -20.77
C GLN A 66 -6.88 -16.80 -20.68
N SER A 67 -7.17 -15.53 -20.36
CA SER A 67 -6.14 -14.52 -20.20
C SER A 67 -5.37 -14.73 -18.89
N VAL A 68 -4.07 -14.99 -19.02
CA VAL A 68 -3.15 -15.03 -17.88
C VAL A 68 -2.99 -13.60 -17.39
N PRO A 69 -3.19 -13.30 -16.09
CA PRO A 69 -2.93 -11.97 -15.55
C PRO A 69 -1.50 -11.55 -15.88
N ASP A 70 -1.33 -10.35 -16.44
CA ASP A 70 -0.01 -9.82 -16.72
C ASP A 70 0.70 -9.57 -15.38
N THR A 71 1.64 -10.45 -15.01
CA THR A 71 2.33 -10.43 -13.70
C THR A 71 3.50 -9.44 -13.68
N TYR A 72 3.49 -8.44 -14.56
CA TYR A 72 4.64 -7.58 -14.75
C TYR A 72 4.87 -6.59 -13.58
N PRO A 73 6.12 -6.40 -13.12
CA PRO A 73 7.32 -7.14 -13.53
C PRO A 73 7.57 -8.43 -12.74
N PHE A 74 6.89 -8.70 -11.61
CA PHE A 74 7.07 -9.94 -10.85
C PHE A 74 5.78 -10.35 -10.11
N GLY A 75 5.36 -11.60 -10.30
CA GLY A 75 4.32 -12.29 -9.52
C GLY A 75 4.68 -13.76 -9.39
N GLU A 76 5.13 -14.17 -8.20
CA GLU A 76 5.24 -15.58 -7.76
C GLU A 76 4.14 -15.88 -6.73
#